data_AF-A0A3D8IJE1-F1
#
_entry.id   AF-A0A3D8IJE1-F1
#
_cell.length_a   1.000
_cell.length_b   1.000
_cell.length_c   1.000
_cell.angle_alpha   90.00
_cell.angle_beta   90.00
_cell.angle_gamma   90.00
#
_symmetry.space_group_name_H-M   'P 1'
#
loop_
_entity.id
_entity.type
_entity.pdbx_description
1 polymer ?
#
loop_
_entity_poly.entity_id
_entity_poly.type
_entity_poly.pdbx_seq_one_letter_code
_entity_poly.pdbx_strand_id
1 'polypeptide(L)' 'MKKIIIAIASTMLYAVILNAFFLGNKSLTLLKCNYGQWGYEYGYIGIYEDSDNNIYKIFFGNNWCQN' A
#
# COMPACT_ATOMS: atom_id res chain seq x y z
N MET A 1 -3.58 48.64 -21.53
CA MET A 1 -4.85 47.93 -21.18
C MET A 1 -4.66 46.45 -21.47
N LYS A 2 -4.88 45.61 -20.43
CA LYS A 2 -5.30 44.19 -20.40
C LYS A 2 -5.11 43.38 -21.71
N LYS A 3 -4.50 42.19 -21.73
CA LYS A 3 -4.88 41.01 -20.94
C LYS A 3 -3.72 40.01 -20.86
N ILE A 4 -3.37 39.64 -19.64
CA ILE A 4 -2.59 38.44 -19.27
C ILE A 4 -3.54 37.25 -19.39
N ILE A 5 -3.20 36.16 -20.10
CA ILE A 5 -3.62 34.81 -19.72
C ILE A 5 -2.47 33.84 -19.98
N ILE A 6 -1.84 33.48 -18.88
CA ILE A 6 -0.82 32.43 -18.69
C ILE A 6 -1.50 31.08 -18.93
N ALA A 7 -1.10 30.35 -19.97
CA ALA A 7 -1.50 28.96 -20.17
C ALA A 7 -0.40 28.02 -19.63
N ILE A 8 -0.17 28.09 -18.32
CA ILE A 8 0.68 27.16 -17.57
C ILE A 8 -0.18 26.57 -16.46
N ALA A 9 -1.15 25.76 -16.87
CA ALA A 9 -1.96 24.87 -16.04
C ALA A 9 -2.39 23.78 -17.02
N SER A 10 -2.14 22.50 -16.85
CA SER A 10 -1.95 21.75 -15.62
C SER A 10 -1.57 20.33 -16.05
N THR A 11 -0.28 20.05 -16.20
CA THR A 11 0.18 18.66 -16.17
C THR A 11 0.16 18.25 -14.70
N MET A 12 -1.00 17.77 -14.25
CA MET A 12 -1.15 17.01 -13.02
C MET A 12 -0.14 15.88 -13.05
N LEU A 13 0.97 16.08 -12.34
CA LEU A 13 1.85 15.00 -11.93
C LEU A 13 1.02 14.09 -11.03
N TYR A 14 0.48 13.03 -11.61
CA TYR A 14 0.01 11.88 -10.86
C TYR A 14 1.25 11.24 -10.23
N ALA A 15 1.62 11.70 -9.04
CA ALA A 15 2.53 10.97 -8.18
C ALA A 15 1.81 9.69 -7.78
N VAL A 16 2.07 8.60 -8.51
CA VAL A 16 1.66 7.27 -8.08
C VAL A 16 2.50 6.95 -6.85
N ILE A 17 1.94 7.21 -5.67
CA ILE A 17 2.55 6.82 -4.42
C ILE A 17 2.38 5.30 -4.33
N LEU A 18 3.33 4.56 -4.91
CA LEU A 18 3.57 3.17 -4.59
C LEU A 18 4.07 3.16 -3.15
N ASN A 19 3.13 3.19 -2.20
CA ASN A 19 3.44 2.86 -0.82
C ASN A 19 3.92 1.41 -0.85
N ALA A 20 5.19 1.20 -0.56
CA ALA A 20 5.74 -0.12 -0.33
C ALA A 20 5.59 -0.42 1.17
N PHE A 21 5.08 -1.60 1.50
CA PHE A 21 4.95 -2.02 2.88
C PHE A 21 6.31 -2.47 3.42
N PHE A 22 6.81 -1.76 4.43
CA PHE A 22 8.08 -2.12 5.09
C PHE A 22 7.80 -2.75 6.45
N LEU A 23 8.43 -3.89 6.70
CA LEU A 23 8.47 -4.51 8.03
C LEU A 23 9.92 -4.48 8.55
N GLY A 24 10.22 -3.50 9.40
CA GLY A 24 11.60 -3.20 9.78
C GLY A 24 12.40 -2.68 8.59
N ASN A 25 13.52 -3.35 8.25
CA ASN A 25 14.37 -2.99 7.12
C ASN A 25 14.06 -3.80 5.84
N LYS A 26 13.00 -4.60 5.85
CA LYS A 26 12.61 -5.44 4.71
C LYS A 26 11.45 -4.81 3.97
N SER A 27 11.62 -4.63 2.66
CA SER A 27 10.51 -4.33 1.76
C SER A 27 9.72 -5.61 1.56
N LEU A 28 8.41 -5.54 1.77
CA LEU A 28 7.49 -6.66 1.61
C LEU A 28 6.57 -6.39 0.44
N THR A 29 6.29 -7.43 -0.33
CA THR A 29 5.33 -7.39 -1.43
C THR A 29 4.07 -8.13 -1.00
N LEU A 30 2.92 -7.47 -1.05
CA LEU A 30 1.64 -8.13 -0.76
C LEU A 30 1.34 -9.17 -1.86
N LEU A 31 1.26 -10.43 -1.47
CA LEU A 31 0.82 -11.52 -2.35
C LEU A 31 -0.70 -11.69 -2.31
N LYS A 32 -1.30 -11.60 -1.11
CA LYS A 32 -2.73 -11.84 -0.92
C LYS A 32 -3.25 -11.14 0.31
N CYS A 33 -4.44 -10.54 0.22
CA CYS A 33 -5.19 -10.02 1.36
C CYS A 33 -6.55 -10.71 1.43
N ASN A 34 -6.91 -11.30 2.57
CA ASN A 34 -8.24 -11.86 2.78
C ASN A 34 -8.76 -11.50 4.17
N TYR A 35 -10.07 -11.36 4.30
CA TYR A 35 -10.73 -11.32 5.61
C TYR A 35 -10.85 -12.74 6.17
N GLY A 36 -10.48 -12.94 7.43
CA GLY A 36 -10.54 -14.24 8.08
C GLY A 36 -10.30 -14.17 9.59
N GLN A 37 -10.26 -15.35 10.22
CA GLN A 37 -10.03 -15.47 11.66
C GLN A 37 -8.52 -15.56 11.97
N TRP A 38 -8.08 -14.77 12.95
CA TRP A 38 -6.75 -14.82 13.54
C TRP A 38 -6.88 -14.97 15.06
N GLY A 39 -6.67 -16.19 15.58
CA GLY A 39 -6.94 -16.48 16.99
C GLY A 39 -8.42 -16.33 17.31
N TYR A 40 -8.77 -15.41 18.23
CA TYR A 40 -10.15 -15.09 18.59
C TYR A 40 -10.73 -13.88 17.85
N GLU A 41 -9.94 -13.24 16.99
CA GLU A 41 -10.32 -12.02 16.28
C GLU A 41 -10.57 -12.31 14.80
N TYR A 42 -11.43 -11.50 14.17
CA TYR A 42 -11.68 -11.53 12.73
C TYR A 42 -11.21 -10.23 12.11
N GLY A 43 -10.60 -10.32 10.93
CA GLY A 43 -10.01 -9.16 10.27
C GLY A 43 -9.28 -9.53 8.98
N TYR A 44 -8.78 -8.52 8.29
CA TYR A 44 -7.92 -8.67 7.14
C TYR A 44 -6.55 -9.21 7.55
N ILE A 45 -6.13 -10.24 6.83
CA ILE A 45 -4.87 -10.91 6.99
C ILE A 45 -4.14 -10.85 5.66
N GLY A 46 -2.99 -10.19 5.65
CA GLY A 46 -2.10 -10.08 4.50
C GLY A 46 -1.04 -11.17 4.52
N ILE A 47 -0.79 -11.76 3.35
CA ILE A 47 0.35 -12.64 3.07
C ILE A 47 1.34 -11.82 2.24
N TYR A 48 2.57 -11.73 2.72
CA TYR A 48 3.64 -10.95 2.10
C TYR A 48 4.86 -11.81 1.83
N GLU A 49 5.66 -11.39 0.87
CA GLU A 49 6.96 -11.97 0.55
C GLU A 49 8.05 -10.89 0.56
N ASP A 50 9.22 -11.19 1.12
CA ASP A 50 10.39 -10.34 1.01
C ASP A 50 11.28 -10.70 -0.19
N SER A 51 12.34 -9.93 -0.43
CA SER A 51 13.30 -10.19 -1.51
C SER A 51 14.05 -11.53 -1.41
N ASP A 52 14.04 -12.16 -0.23
CA ASP A 52 14.70 -13.43 0.05
C ASP A 52 13.71 -14.62 -0.04
N ASN A 53 12.47 -14.39 -0.51
CA ASN A 53 11.35 -15.34 -0.59
C ASN A 53 10.84 -15.84 0.78
N ASN A 54 11.02 -15.07 1.85
CA ASN A 54 10.40 -15.37 3.14
C ASN A 54 8.95 -14.89 3.14
N ILE A 55 8.05 -15.76 3.60
CA ILE A 55 6.61 -15.45 3.68
C ILE A 55 6.23 -14.96 5.07
N TYR A 56 5.55 -13.81 5.11
CA TYR A 56 5.02 -13.19 6.32
C TYR A 56 3.50 -13.17 6.29
N LYS A 57 2.89 -13.38 7.45
CA LYS A 57 1.44 -13.28 7.63
C LYS A 57 1.14 -12.25 8.70
N ILE A 58 0.41 -11.21 8.33
CA ILE A 58 0.21 -10.02 9.16
C ILE A 58 -1.28 -9.74 9.30
N PHE A 59 -1.73 -9.52 10.54
CA PHE A 59 -3.11 -9.20 10.85
C PHE A 59 -3.31 -7.68 10.93
N PHE A 60 -4.22 -7.15 10.13
CA PHE A 60 -4.55 -5.73 10.05
C PHE A 60 -5.87 -5.38 10.73
N GLY A 61 -6.55 -6.35 11.35
CA GLY A 61 -7.87 -6.13 11.95
C GLY A 61 -8.88 -5.66 10.91
N ASN A 62 -9.52 -4.52 11.15
CA ASN A 62 -10.53 -3.99 10.22
C ASN A 62 -9.94 -3.21 9.03
N ASN A 63 -8.62 -2.99 8.98
CA ASN A 63 -7.97 -2.26 7.91
C ASN A 63 -7.60 -3.18 6.75
N TRP A 64 -7.83 -2.75 5.51
CA TRP A 64 -7.35 -3.49 4.34
C TRP A 64 -5.82 -3.61 4.37
N CYS A 65 -5.28 -4.71 3.83
CA CYS A 65 -3.84 -4.95 3.82
C CYS A 65 -3.11 -3.87 3.02
N GLN A 66 -1.96 -3.43 3.51
CA GLN A 66 -1.12 -2.46 2.80
C GLN A 66 -0.37 -3.13 1.64
N ASN A 67 -0.18 -2.43 0.52
CA ASN A 67 0.69 -2.88 -0.57
C ASN A 67 2.14 -2.53 -0.27
#